data_AF-A0A2E9CFB8-F1
#
_entry.id   AF-A0A2E9CFB8-F1
#
_cell.length_a   1.000
_cell.length_b   1.000
_cell.length_c   1.000
_cell.angle_alpha   90.00
_cell.angle_beta   90.00
_cell.angle_gamma   90.00
#
_symmetry.space_group_name_H-M   'P 1'
#
loop_
_entity.id
_entity.type
_entity.pdbx_description
1 polymer ?
#
loop_
_entity_poly.entity_id
_entity_poly.type
_entity_poly.pdbx_seq_one_letter_code
_entity_poly.pdbx_strand_id
1 'polypeptide(L)'
;MVKPNSEFNSKSVKCDFMGCYKCCIETEMILTDDDLNRIENLGYDKNEFCLDTKETDGYWQLRNKKSILGNTCYFLSNHGKCTIYENRPQGCQIYPLIYDFEFEKPVIDLDCREAVYFNKQEYSQSQIITLEKLISNLFR
;
A
#
# COMPACT_ATOMS: atom_id res chain seq x y z
N MET A 1 -0.44 15.82 14.00
CA MET A 1 -1.28 15.78 12.79
C MET A 1 -0.46 16.33 11.63
N VAL A 2 -0.24 15.51 10.61
CA VAL A 2 0.36 15.91 9.34
C VAL A 2 -0.76 16.56 8.52
N LYS A 3 -0.43 17.55 7.70
CA LYS A 3 -1.42 18.19 6.83
C LYS A 3 -1.25 17.65 5.39
N PRO A 4 -2.36 17.43 4.65
CA PRO A 4 -2.32 17.12 3.23
C PRO A 4 -1.71 18.29 2.45
N ASN A 5 -1.11 18.01 1.29
CA ASN A 5 -0.34 18.99 0.53
C ASN A 5 -1.18 19.62 -0.59
N SER A 6 -1.91 20.68 -0.24
CA SER A 6 -2.53 21.71 -1.12
C SER A 6 -3.58 21.30 -2.17
N GLU A 7 -4.56 22.20 -2.34
CA GLU A 7 -5.55 22.38 -3.42
C GLU A 7 -6.04 21.12 -4.17
N PHE A 8 -7.18 20.65 -3.66
CA PHE A 8 -8.06 19.64 -4.21
C PHE A 8 -8.27 19.84 -5.73
N ASN A 9 -7.63 18.99 -6.53
CA ASN A 9 -7.88 18.92 -7.96
C ASN A 9 -8.48 17.55 -8.31
N SER A 10 -9.66 17.62 -8.93
CA SER A 10 -10.65 16.56 -9.10
C SER A 10 -10.12 15.34 -9.87
N LYS A 11 -10.19 14.13 -9.27
CA LYS A 11 -10.65 12.84 -9.86
C LYS A 11 -10.23 11.58 -9.08
N SER A 12 -9.30 11.65 -8.12
CA SER A 12 -8.91 10.48 -7.31
C SER A 12 -8.38 10.86 -5.93
N VAL A 13 -8.93 10.24 -4.88
CA VAL A 13 -8.50 10.41 -3.48
C VAL A 13 -7.22 9.60 -3.23
N LYS A 14 -6.14 10.21 -2.75
CA LYS A 14 -4.88 9.49 -2.47
C LYS A 14 -4.27 9.94 -1.15
N CYS A 15 -3.42 9.11 -0.55
CA CYS A 15 -2.63 9.51 0.61
C CYS A 15 -1.53 10.52 0.22
N ASP A 16 -1.68 11.77 0.65
CA ASP A 16 -0.77 12.89 0.40
C ASP A 16 -0.20 13.53 1.69
N PHE A 17 -0.43 12.89 2.84
CA PHE A 17 0.05 13.34 4.15
C PHE A 17 1.58 13.17 4.27
N MET A 18 2.31 14.29 4.12
CA MET A 18 3.77 14.31 4.18
C MET A 18 4.37 13.78 5.50
N GLY A 19 5.28 12.81 5.39
CA GLY A 19 5.96 12.23 6.57
C GLY A 19 5.10 11.26 7.36
N CYS A 20 3.92 10.89 6.86
CA CYS A 20 3.22 9.70 7.33
C CYS A 20 3.87 8.46 6.72
N TYR A 21 4.22 7.48 7.57
CA TYR A 21 4.72 6.17 7.15
C TYR A 21 4.03 5.03 7.92
N LYS A 22 2.86 5.31 8.53
CA LYS A 22 2.19 4.35 9.42
C LYS A 22 1.81 3.06 8.70
N CYS A 23 1.40 3.13 7.43
CA CYS A 23 1.11 1.97 6.59
C CYS A 23 2.34 1.12 6.24
N CYS A 24 3.55 1.63 6.49
CA CYS A 24 4.80 0.89 6.31
C CYS A 24 5.25 0.17 7.58
N ILE A 25 4.58 0.34 8.72
CA ILE A 25 4.93 -0.36 9.97
C ILE A 25 4.20 -1.69 9.99
N GLU A 26 4.94 -2.79 10.22
CA GLU A 26 4.38 -4.15 10.34
C GLU A 26 3.41 -4.49 9.20
N THR A 27 3.74 -4.08 7.98
CA THR A 27 2.80 -4.17 6.86
C THR A 27 2.59 -5.62 6.42
N GLU A 28 1.36 -5.96 6.09
CA GLU A 28 0.97 -7.21 5.43
C GLU A 28 0.61 -6.98 3.96
N MET A 29 1.25 -5.98 3.34
CA MET A 29 0.97 -5.60 1.96
C MET A 29 1.24 -6.76 0.99
N ILE A 30 0.18 -7.26 0.39
CA ILE A 30 0.24 -8.26 -0.68
C ILE A 30 0.78 -7.62 -1.97
N LEU A 31 1.59 -8.39 -2.69
CA LEU A 31 2.23 -8.01 -3.94
C LEU A 31 1.64 -8.82 -5.10
N THR A 32 1.34 -8.15 -6.20
CA THR A 32 1.00 -8.80 -7.46
C THR A 32 2.26 -9.21 -8.22
N ASP A 33 2.13 -10.11 -9.19
CA ASP A 33 3.23 -10.41 -10.12
C ASP A 33 3.72 -9.16 -10.87
N ASP A 34 2.82 -8.22 -11.18
CA ASP A 34 3.17 -6.93 -11.77
C ASP A 34 4.01 -6.05 -10.82
N ASP A 35 3.76 -6.14 -9.51
CA ASP A 35 4.59 -5.48 -8.50
C ASP A 35 5.98 -6.10 -8.44
N LEU A 36 6.06 -7.44 -8.41
CA LEU A 36 7.33 -8.16 -8.42
C LEU A 36 8.17 -7.80 -9.63
N ASN A 37 7.61 -7.94 -10.84
CA ASN A 37 8.29 -7.62 -12.09
C ASN A 37 8.74 -6.16 -12.13
N ARG A 38 7.89 -5.21 -11.71
CA ARG A 38 8.23 -3.79 -11.70
C ARG A 38 9.36 -3.48 -10.73
N ILE A 39 9.35 -4.07 -9.54
CA ILE A 39 10.36 -3.83 -8.51
C ILE A 39 11.70 -4.51 -8.85
N GLU A 40 11.69 -5.74 -9.39
CA GLU A 40 12.90 -6.42 -9.86
C GLU A 40 13.58 -5.63 -10.99
N ASN A 41 12.80 -5.02 -11.90
CA ASN A 41 13.32 -4.15 -12.95
C ASN A 41 13.97 -2.84 -12.44
N LEU A 42 13.77 -2.47 -11.18
CA LEU A 42 14.51 -1.37 -10.52
C LEU A 42 15.87 -1.82 -9.98
N GLY A 43 16.18 -3.12 -10.04
CA GLY A 43 17.43 -3.71 -9.56
C GLY A 43 17.37 -4.30 -8.14
N TYR A 44 16.17 -4.51 -7.58
CA TYR A 44 16.01 -5.18 -6.29
C TYR A 44 15.89 -6.70 -6.47
N ASP A 45 16.52 -7.47 -5.58
CA ASP A 45 16.34 -8.92 -5.52
C ASP A 45 15.02 -9.26 -4.82
N LYS A 46 14.14 -9.99 -5.50
CA LYS A 46 12.85 -10.46 -4.97
C LYS A 46 12.99 -11.16 -3.63
N ASN A 47 14.03 -11.96 -3.42
CA ASN A 47 14.22 -12.71 -2.18
C ASN A 47 14.49 -11.79 -0.97
N GLU A 48 14.97 -10.56 -1.22
CA GLU A 48 15.22 -9.59 -0.16
C GLU A 48 13.96 -8.81 0.22
N PHE A 49 13.14 -8.41 -0.75
CA PHE A 49 11.98 -7.54 -0.46
C PHE A 49 10.66 -8.30 -0.33
N CYS A 50 10.59 -9.58 -0.70
CA CYS A 50 9.36 -10.36 -0.68
C CYS A 50 9.48 -11.58 0.25
N LEU A 51 8.40 -11.92 0.94
CA LEU A 51 8.20 -13.20 1.61
C LEU A 51 7.80 -14.26 0.58
N ASP A 52 8.21 -15.51 0.78
CA ASP A 52 7.76 -16.61 -0.08
C ASP A 52 6.29 -16.92 0.19
N THR A 53 5.51 -17.24 -0.85
CA THR A 53 4.10 -17.62 -0.75
C THR A 53 3.80 -18.73 0.28
N LYS A 54 4.79 -19.61 0.58
CA LYS A 54 4.68 -20.65 1.61
C LYS A 54 4.62 -20.09 3.03
N GLU A 55 5.08 -18.86 3.24
CA GLU A 55 5.06 -18.15 4.52
C GLU A 55 3.77 -17.33 4.70
N THR A 56 2.97 -17.16 3.66
CA THR A 56 1.95 -16.10 3.56
C THR A 56 0.69 -16.54 2.80
N ASP A 57 0.11 -17.66 3.23
CA ASP A 57 -1.18 -18.18 2.74
C ASP A 57 -1.33 -18.24 1.21
N GLY A 58 -0.22 -18.46 0.49
CA GLY A 58 -0.20 -18.57 -0.97
C GLY A 58 -0.01 -17.26 -1.73
N TYR A 59 0.14 -16.12 -1.05
CA TYR A 59 0.30 -14.81 -1.66
C TYR A 59 1.71 -14.26 -1.50
N TRP A 60 2.22 -13.52 -2.47
CA TRP A 60 3.45 -12.75 -2.27
C TRP A 60 3.18 -11.59 -1.32
N GLN A 61 4.02 -11.42 -0.31
CA GLN A 61 3.87 -10.33 0.67
C GLN A 61 5.15 -9.54 0.80
N LEU A 62 5.01 -8.22 0.95
CA LEU A 62 6.13 -7.33 1.20
C LEU A 62 6.82 -7.68 2.53
N ARG A 63 8.12 -7.97 2.47
CA ARG A 63 8.93 -8.30 3.64
C ARG A 63 9.06 -7.09 4.57
N ASN A 64 9.01 -7.34 5.87
CA ASN A 64 9.42 -6.37 6.89
C ASN A 64 10.88 -6.58 7.31
N LYS A 65 11.57 -5.49 7.64
CA LYS A 65 12.92 -5.45 8.20
C LYS A 65 12.92 -4.64 9.50
N LYS A 66 13.85 -4.97 10.40
CA LYS A 66 14.10 -4.15 11.60
C LYS A 66 14.73 -2.81 11.21
N SER A 67 14.24 -1.73 11.79
CA SER A 67 14.79 -0.38 11.66
C SER A 67 14.69 0.37 12.99
N ILE A 68 15.21 1.60 13.03
CA ILE A 68 15.05 2.49 14.20
C ILE A 68 13.59 2.91 14.43
N LEU A 69 12.72 2.72 13.43
CA LEU A 69 11.28 3.04 13.48
C LEU A 69 10.43 1.81 13.87
N GLY A 70 11.06 0.69 14.24
CA GLY A 70 10.40 -0.58 14.55
C GLY A 70 10.57 -1.61 13.44
N ASN A 71 9.63 -2.55 13.34
CA ASN A 71 9.57 -3.48 12.22
C ASN A 71 8.81 -2.81 11.06
N THR A 72 9.47 -2.64 9.93
CA THR A 72 9.00 -1.76 8.85
C THR A 72 9.15 -2.43 7.51
N CYS A 73 8.33 -2.05 6.53
CA CYS A 73 8.44 -2.58 5.18
C CYS A 73 9.86 -2.39 4.63
N TYR A 74 10.30 -3.32 3.79
CA TYR A 74 11.67 -3.36 3.27
C TYR A 74 12.11 -2.02 2.65
N PHE A 75 11.18 -1.28 2.03
CA PHE A 75 11.45 -0.01 1.35
C PHE A 75 11.34 1.24 2.23
N LEU A 76 11.06 1.14 3.54
CA LEU A 76 11.06 2.31 4.41
C LEU A 76 12.51 2.66 4.80
N SER A 77 12.89 3.92 4.58
CA SER A 77 14.15 4.48 5.08
C SER A 77 14.05 4.87 6.56
N ASN A 78 15.20 5.00 7.23
CA ASN A 78 15.28 5.48 8.62
C ASN A 78 14.72 6.90 8.81
N HIS A 79 14.53 7.66 7.73
CA HIS A 79 13.92 8.99 7.75
C HIS A 79 12.41 8.97 7.52
N GLY A 80 11.77 7.80 7.53
CA GLY A 80 10.32 7.66 7.35
C GLY A 80 9.85 7.93 5.91
N LYS A 81 10.73 7.75 4.92
CA LYS A 81 10.41 7.89 3.50
C LYS A 81 10.53 6.56 2.78
N CYS A 82 9.53 6.22 1.95
CA CYS A 82 9.59 5.07 1.06
C CYS A 82 10.62 5.32 -0.06
N THR A 83 11.58 4.42 -0.23
CA THR A 83 12.67 4.56 -1.22
C THR A 83 12.21 4.31 -2.65
N ILE A 84 11.09 3.62 -2.83
CA ILE A 84 10.48 3.35 -4.15
C ILE A 84 9.13 4.03 -4.30
N TYR A 85 8.89 5.18 -3.66
CA TYR A 85 7.54 5.77 -3.57
C TYR A 85 6.82 5.87 -4.92
N GLU A 86 7.49 6.31 -5.99
CA GLU A 86 6.89 6.41 -7.34
C GLU A 86 6.58 5.05 -7.98
N ASN A 87 7.28 3.98 -7.57
CA ASN A 87 7.11 2.62 -8.07
C ASN A 87 6.47 1.67 -7.05
N ARG A 88 5.92 2.21 -5.96
CA ARG A 88 5.39 1.44 -4.83
C ARG A 88 4.35 0.41 -5.28
N PRO A 89 4.16 -0.70 -4.53
CA PRO A 89 3.19 -1.73 -4.88
C PRO A 89 1.80 -1.15 -5.15
N GLN A 90 1.02 -1.79 -6.03
CA GLN A 90 -0.31 -1.31 -6.40
C GLN A 90 -1.20 -1.12 -5.16
N GLY A 91 -1.15 -2.03 -4.18
CA GLY A 91 -1.88 -1.88 -2.91
C GLY A 91 -1.45 -0.63 -2.11
N CYS A 92 -0.16 -0.31 -2.08
CA CYS A 92 0.34 0.94 -1.48
C CYS A 92 -0.09 2.21 -2.25
N GLN A 93 -0.42 2.11 -3.53
CA GLN A 93 -0.88 3.26 -4.32
C GLN A 93 -2.34 3.61 -4.01
N ILE A 94 -3.17 2.59 -3.76
CA ILE A 94 -4.60 2.76 -3.48
C ILE A 94 -4.90 2.97 -1.99
N TYR A 95 -3.98 2.57 -1.10
CA TYR A 95 -4.09 2.80 0.34
C TYR A 95 -4.42 4.28 0.66
N PRO A 96 -5.41 4.55 1.55
CA PRO A 96 -6.03 3.62 2.50
C PRO A 96 -7.32 2.94 2.02
N LEU A 97 -7.67 3.04 0.73
CA LEU A 97 -8.80 2.29 0.19
C LEU A 97 -8.39 0.80 0.03
N ILE A 98 -9.08 -0.07 0.75
CA ILE A 98 -8.87 -1.52 0.79
C ILE A 98 -10.16 -2.25 0.44
N TYR A 99 -10.07 -3.55 0.15
CA TYR A 99 -11.24 -4.39 -0.05
C TYR A 99 -11.54 -5.15 1.24
N ASP A 100 -12.76 -5.01 1.74
CA ASP A 100 -13.25 -5.78 2.86
C ASP A 100 -13.87 -7.08 2.33
N PHE A 101 -13.26 -8.22 2.68
CA PHE A 101 -13.73 -9.53 2.26
C PHE A 101 -14.95 -10.03 3.04
N GLU A 102 -15.21 -9.50 4.24
CA GLU A 102 -16.41 -9.86 5.03
C GLU A 102 -17.65 -9.17 4.46
N PHE A 103 -17.53 -7.90 4.09
CA PHE A 103 -18.64 -7.11 3.54
C PHE A 103 -18.64 -7.03 2.00
N GLU A 104 -17.69 -7.69 1.33
CA GLU A 104 -17.50 -7.72 -0.12
C GLU A 104 -17.56 -6.33 -0.77
N LYS A 105 -16.83 -5.36 -0.21
CA LYS A 105 -16.88 -3.97 -0.71
C LYS A 105 -15.60 -3.19 -0.44
N PRO A 106 -15.33 -2.14 -1.22
CA PRO A 106 -14.29 -1.17 -0.89
C PRO A 106 -14.61 -0.44 0.43
N VAL A 107 -13.63 -0.36 1.33
CA VAL A 107 -13.69 0.38 2.59
C VAL A 107 -12.39 1.13 2.84
N ILE A 108 -12.42 2.06 3.81
CA ILE A 108 -11.20 2.67 4.32
C ILE A 108 -10.64 1.88 5.48
N ASP A 109 -9.36 1.56 5.37
CA ASP A 109 -8.61 0.96 6.46
C ASP A 109 -8.63 1.89 7.68
N LEU A 110 -9.23 1.41 8.77
CA LEU A 110 -9.36 2.16 10.02
C LEU A 110 -8.03 2.28 10.77
N ASP A 111 -7.03 1.46 10.44
CA ASP A 111 -5.67 1.58 10.98
C ASP A 111 -4.88 2.73 10.32
N CYS A 112 -5.41 3.31 9.24
CA CYS A 112 -4.89 4.55 8.70
C CYS A 112 -4.99 5.66 9.76
N ARG A 113 -3.86 6.29 10.09
CA ARG A 113 -3.82 7.41 11.05
C ARG A 113 -4.81 8.53 10.72
N GLU A 114 -5.09 8.71 9.43
CA GLU A 114 -5.99 9.73 8.91
C GLU A 114 -7.29 9.14 8.36
N ALA A 115 -7.71 7.94 8.82
CA ALA A 115 -8.91 7.25 8.34
C ALA A 115 -10.16 8.14 8.35
N VAL A 116 -10.32 8.99 9.37
CA VAL A 116 -11.45 9.94 9.47
C VAL A 116 -11.46 10.95 8.32
N TYR A 117 -10.29 11.38 7.83
CA TYR A 117 -10.19 12.26 6.67
C TYR A 117 -10.64 11.53 5.39
N PHE A 118 -10.14 10.31 5.19
CA PHE A 118 -10.44 9.49 4.02
C PHE A 118 -11.90 9.01 4.00
N ASN A 119 -12.48 8.64 5.14
CA ASN A 119 -13.85 8.16 5.23
C ASN A 119 -14.90 9.24 4.90
N LYS A 120 -14.50 10.51 4.82
CA LYS A 120 -15.36 11.64 4.41
C LYS A 120 -15.28 11.95 2.92
N GLN A 121 -14.44 11.24 2.17
CA GLN A 121 -14.24 11.48 0.75
C GLN A 121 -15.12 10.56 -0.10
N GLU A 122 -15.45 11.01 -1.32
CA GLU A 122 -16.02 10.16 -2.35
C GLU A 122 -14.90 9.59 -3.24
N TYR A 123 -14.91 8.28 -3.43
CA TYR A 123 -13.94 7.58 -4.27
C TYR A 123 -14.47 7.48 -5.71
N SER A 124 -13.60 7.76 -6.69
CA SER A 124 -14.03 7.66 -8.08
C SER A 124 -14.22 6.21 -8.50
N GLN A 125 -15.09 6.00 -9.49
CA GLN A 125 -15.32 4.67 -10.08
C GLN A 125 -14.02 4.03 -10.56
N SER A 126 -13.08 4.83 -11.08
CA SER A 126 -11.75 4.34 -11.45
C SER A 126 -10.95 3.79 -10.27
N GLN A 127 -11.06 4.36 -9.08
CA GLN A 127 -10.38 3.83 -7.89
C GLN A 127 -10.99 2.50 -7.47
N ILE A 128 -12.32 2.42 -7.44
CA ILE A 128 -13.05 1.19 -7.10
C ILE A 128 -12.69 0.07 -8.09
N ILE A 129 -12.78 0.34 -9.38
CA ILE A 129 -12.39 -0.61 -10.44
C ILE A 129 -10.91 -1.01 -10.32
N THR A 130 -10.04 -0.08 -9.92
CA THR A 130 -8.61 -0.38 -9.72
C THR A 130 -8.43 -1.37 -8.57
N LEU A 131 -9.11 -1.15 -7.44
CA LEU A 131 -9.10 -2.06 -6.31
C LEU A 131 -9.63 -3.44 -6.70
N GLU A 132 -10.80 -3.51 -7.31
CA GLU A 132 -11.43 -4.76 -7.73
C GLU A 132 -10.56 -5.55 -8.72
N LYS A 133 -9.89 -4.86 -9.66
CA LYS A 133 -8.90 -5.50 -10.55
C LYS A 133 -7.70 -6.03 -9.79
N LEU A 134 -7.22 -5.28 -8.79
CA LEU A 134 -6.12 -5.70 -7.93
C LEU A 134 -6.48 -7.00 -7.21
N ILE A 135 -7.65 -7.04 -6.56
CA ILE A 135 -8.20 -8.23 -5.92
C ILE A 135 -8.33 -9.36 -6.93
N SER A 136 -8.95 -9.13 -8.08
CA SER A 136 -9.10 -10.14 -9.13
C SER A 136 -7.76 -10.71 -9.61
N ASN A 137 -6.69 -9.91 -9.66
CA ASN A 137 -5.37 -10.38 -10.05
C ASN A 137 -4.70 -11.24 -8.97
N LEU A 138 -5.02 -11.03 -7.69
CA LEU A 138 -4.47 -11.80 -6.58
C LEU A 138 -5.06 -13.21 -6.47
N PHE A 139 -6.33 -13.40 -6.86
CA PHE A 139 -7.02 -14.70 -6.82
C PHE A 139 -7.01 -15.46 -8.15
N ARG A 140 -6.04 -15.20 -9.04
CA ARG A 140 -5.92 -15.90 -10.32
C ARG A 140 -5.20 -17.24 -10.21
#